data_AF-A0A934A832-F1
#
_entry.id   AF-A0A934A832-F1
#
_cell.length_a   1.000
_cell.length_b   1.000
_cell.length_c   1.000
_cell.angle_alpha   90.00
_cell.angle_beta   90.00
_cell.angle_gamma   90.00
#
_symmetry.space_group_name_H-M   'P 1'
#
loop_
_entity.id
_entity.type
_entity.pdbx_description
1 polymer ?
#
loop_
_entity_poly.entity_id
_entity_poly.type
_entity_poly.pdbx_seq_one_letter_code
_entity_poly.pdbx_strand_id
1 'polypeptide(L)'
;MGKQMTASAGALINNATIWQGIDWDLARSEVRRLQMRIAKAVQEKRWNKACALQHLLTSSFYAKALAVKRVTSNKGKKTPGVDGVLWKNTRVKGQAI
;
A
#
# COMPACT_ATOMS: atom_id res chain seq x y z
N MET A 1 40.92 -15.49 19.16
CA MET A 1 40.17 -14.27 18.77
C MET A 1 38.84 -14.71 18.20
N GLY A 2 37.77 -14.58 18.99
CA GLY A 2 36.44 -15.10 18.65
C GLY A 2 35.80 -14.33 17.49
N LYS A 3 35.37 -15.06 16.46
CA LYS A 3 34.47 -14.54 15.44
C LYS A 3 33.13 -14.21 16.09
N GLN A 4 32.80 -12.92 16.15
CA GLN A 4 31.47 -12.48 16.58
C GLN A 4 30.44 -12.95 15.55
N MET A 5 29.50 -13.78 15.99
CA MET A 5 28.25 -14.05 15.29
C MET A 5 27.35 -12.83 15.48
N THR A 6 27.21 -11.99 14.45
CA THR A 6 26.18 -10.94 14.46
C THR A 6 24.85 -11.59 14.11
N ALA A 7 24.01 -11.79 15.12
CA ALA A 7 22.61 -12.17 14.93
C ALA A 7 21.90 -11.13 14.04
N SER A 8 21.50 -11.51 12.84
CA SER A 8 20.69 -10.69 11.94
C SER A 8 19.23 -10.69 12.39
N ALA A 9 18.94 -9.91 13.43
CA ALA A 9 17.59 -9.65 13.87
C ALA A 9 16.90 -8.62 12.93
N GLY A 10 15.92 -9.07 12.15
CA GLY A 10 14.72 -8.28 11.86
C GLY A 10 14.72 -7.22 10.74
N ALA A 11 15.77 -7.04 9.94
CA ALA A 11 15.75 -6.03 8.87
C ALA A 11 16.31 -6.57 7.55
N LEU A 12 15.46 -6.91 6.58
CA LEU A 12 15.85 -7.04 5.16
C LEU A 12 14.66 -7.11 4.18
N ILE A 13 13.54 -6.41 4.42
CA ILE A 13 12.63 -6.14 3.29
C ILE A 13 13.11 -4.86 2.61
N ASN A 14 13.75 -4.99 1.45
CA ASN A 14 14.15 -3.83 0.67
C ASN A 14 12.89 -3.16 0.10
N ASN A 15 12.46 -2.05 0.70
CA ASN A 15 11.29 -1.27 0.28
C ASN A 15 11.28 -0.94 -1.22
N ALA A 16 12.46 -0.75 -1.83
CA ALA A 16 12.55 -0.55 -3.28
C ALA A 16 12.16 -1.81 -4.08
N THR A 17 12.58 -2.98 -3.61
CA THR A 17 12.23 -4.28 -4.20
C THR A 17 10.76 -4.59 -4.02
N ILE A 18 10.16 -4.28 -2.85
CA ILE A 18 8.71 -4.38 -2.65
C ILE A 18 7.99 -3.55 -3.72
N TRP A 19 8.34 -2.27 -3.84
CA TRP A 19 7.66 -1.35 -4.77
C TRP A 19 7.76 -1.81 -6.23
N GLN A 20 8.93 -2.29 -6.64
CA GLN A 20 9.18 -2.77 -8.01
C GLN A 20 8.53 -4.13 -8.29
N GLY A 21 8.41 -4.99 -7.28
CA GLY A 21 7.83 -6.32 -7.40
C GLY A 21 6.30 -6.38 -7.33
N ILE A 22 5.61 -5.25 -7.14
CA ILE A 22 4.14 -5.22 -7.11
C ILE A 22 3.59 -5.50 -8.52
N ASP A 23 2.83 -6.58 -8.63
CA ASP A 23 1.91 -6.78 -9.76
C ASP A 23 0.74 -5.80 -9.63
N TRP A 24 0.77 -4.77 -10.46
CA TRP A 24 -0.23 -3.70 -10.42
C TRP A 24 -1.59 -4.12 -10.98
N ASP A 25 -1.65 -5.12 -11.85
CA ASP A 25 -2.90 -5.65 -12.39
C ASP A 25 -3.63 -6.48 -11.34
N LEU A 26 -2.90 -7.35 -10.64
CA LEU A 26 -3.40 -8.09 -9.50
C LEU A 26 -3.86 -7.15 -8.37
N ALA A 27 -3.06 -6.13 -8.04
CA ALA A 27 -3.44 -5.15 -7.03
C ALA A 27 -4.77 -4.45 -7.36
N ARG A 28 -4.98 -4.09 -8.64
CA ARG A 28 -6.23 -3.48 -9.10
C ARG A 28 -7.41 -4.45 -9.02
N SER A 29 -7.22 -5.71 -9.42
CA SER A 29 -8.30 -6.70 -9.41
C SER A 29 -8.78 -7.00 -7.99
N GLU A 30 -7.86 -7.18 -7.03
CA GLU A 30 -8.19 -7.43 -5.62
C GLU A 30 -8.92 -6.24 -4.97
N VAL A 31 -8.42 -5.01 -5.20
CA VAL A 31 -9.09 -3.81 -4.70
C VAL A 31 -10.48 -3.66 -5.31
N ARG A 32 -10.63 -3.89 -6.61
CA ARG A 32 -11.94 -3.85 -7.29
C ARG A 32 -12.89 -4.89 -6.72
N ARG A 33 -12.41 -6.10 -6.43
CA ARG A 33 -13.21 -7.17 -5.81
C ARG A 33 -13.75 -6.74 -4.44
N LEU A 34 -12.92 -6.13 -3.60
CA LEU A 34 -13.36 -5.60 -2.30
C LEU A 34 -14.39 -4.48 -2.45
N GLN A 35 -14.15 -3.54 -3.37
CA GLN A 35 -15.09 -2.45 -3.67
C GLN A 35 -16.46 -2.99 -4.13
N MET A 36 -16.48 -3.99 -5.01
CA MET A 36 -17.72 -4.65 -5.44
C MET A 36 -18.45 -5.34 -4.27
N ARG A 37 -17.71 -5.97 -3.35
CA ARG A 37 -18.29 -6.58 -2.14
C ARG A 37 -18.91 -5.53 -1.20
N ILE A 38 -18.26 -4.36 -1.07
CA ILE A 38 -18.81 -3.23 -0.30
C ILE A 38 -20.10 -2.75 -0.96
N ALA A 39 -20.09 -2.50 -2.27
CA ALA A 39 -21.28 -2.06 -3.01
C ALA A 39 -22.45 -3.04 -2.85
N LYS A 40 -22.19 -4.35 -2.96
CA LYS A 40 -23.20 -5.39 -2.73
C LYS A 40 -23.72 -5.39 -1.29
N ALA A 41 -22.85 -5.26 -0.29
CA ALA A 41 -23.26 -5.21 1.11
C ALA A 41 -24.13 -3.99 1.42
N VAL A 42 -23.81 -2.83 0.83
CA VAL A 42 -24.62 -1.60 0.93
C VAL A 42 -25.97 -1.78 0.25
N GLN A 43 -26.01 -2.37 -0.95
CA GLN A 43 -27.26 -2.66 -1.67
C GLN A 43 -28.19 -3.58 -0.87
N GLU A 44 -27.64 -4.58 -0.19
CA GLU A 44 -28.37 -5.50 0.70
C GLU A 44 -28.69 -4.90 2.09
N LYS A 45 -28.36 -3.61 2.33
CA LYS A 45 -28.50 -2.92 3.63
C LYS A 45 -27.77 -3.60 4.80
N ARG A 46 -26.70 -4.34 4.52
CA ARG A 46 -25.86 -5.04 5.51
C ARG A 46 -24.72 -4.13 6.00
N TRP A 47 -25.07 -3.12 6.79
CA TRP A 47 -24.13 -2.06 7.23
C TRP A 47 -22.90 -2.57 7.99
N ASN A 48 -23.07 -3.49 8.94
CA ASN A 48 -21.95 -4.07 9.69
C ASN A 48 -20.92 -4.75 8.78
N LYS A 49 -21.41 -5.43 7.74
CA LYS A 49 -20.57 -6.07 6.72
C LYS A 49 -19.86 -5.05 5.84
N ALA A 50 -20.54 -3.96 5.46
CA ALA A 50 -19.92 -2.88 4.71
C ALA A 50 -18.79 -2.22 5.51
N CYS A 51 -19.00 -1.92 6.80
CA CYS A 51 -17.96 -1.38 7.68
C CYS A 51 -16.75 -2.32 7.82
N ALA A 52 -16.99 -3.62 8.02
CA ALA A 52 -15.91 -4.61 8.11
C ALA A 52 -15.10 -4.70 6.81
N LEU A 53 -15.76 -4.66 5.65
CA LEU A 53 -15.09 -4.69 4.34
C LEU A 53 -14.35 -3.38 4.04
N GLN A 54 -14.86 -2.23 4.47
CA GLN A 54 -14.15 -0.96 4.38
C GLN A 54 -12.88 -0.98 5.25
N HIS A 55 -12.97 -1.48 6.49
CA HIS A 55 -11.81 -1.63 7.36
C HIS A 55 -10.75 -2.51 6.69
N LEU A 56 -11.14 -3.67 6.14
CA LEU A 56 -10.26 -4.56 5.38
C LEU A 56 -9.64 -3.86 4.16
N LEU A 57 -10.40 -3.05 3.43
CA LEU A 57 -9.90 -2.30 2.29
C LEU A 57 -8.83 -1.27 2.73
N THR A 58 -9.07 -0.53 3.81
CA THR A 58 -8.14 0.51 4.30
C THR A 58 -6.84 -0.05 4.87
N SER A 59 -6.88 -1.25 5.46
CA SER A 59 -5.69 -1.92 5.98
C SER A 59 -4.95 -2.77 4.93
N SER A 60 -5.55 -2.99 3.76
CA SER A 60 -4.98 -3.81 2.68
C SER A 60 -3.70 -3.21 2.09
N PHE A 61 -2.67 -4.05 1.95
CA PHE A 61 -1.41 -3.71 1.30
C PHE A 61 -1.61 -3.17 -0.13
N TYR A 62 -2.39 -3.86 -0.97
CA TYR A 62 -2.61 -3.42 -2.36
C TYR A 62 -3.38 -2.10 -2.46
N ALA A 63 -4.32 -1.85 -1.55
CA ALA A 63 -5.03 -0.59 -1.51
C ALA A 63 -4.10 0.58 -1.16
N LYS A 64 -3.24 0.41 -0.14
CA LYS A 64 -2.23 1.40 0.22
C LYS A 64 -1.21 1.63 -0.89
N ALA A 65 -0.71 0.56 -1.50
CA ALA A 65 0.22 0.63 -2.63
C ALA A 65 -0.37 1.41 -3.82
N LEU A 66 -1.64 1.15 -4.18
CA LEU A 66 -2.33 1.88 -5.24
C LEU A 66 -2.56 3.36 -4.87
N ALA A 67 -2.87 3.66 -3.62
CA ALA A 67 -3.01 5.03 -3.14
C ALA A 67 -1.68 5.80 -3.30
N VAL A 68 -0.56 5.22 -2.84
CA VAL A 68 0.78 5.78 -3.04
C VAL A 68 1.10 5.96 -4.52
N LYS A 69 0.80 4.95 -5.36
CA LYS A 69 1.04 5.06 -6.81
C LYS A 69 0.26 6.21 -7.42
N ARG A 70 -1.00 6.40 -7.03
CA ARG A 70 -1.85 7.47 -7.54
C ARG A 70 -1.32 8.84 -7.16
N VAL A 71 -0.94 9.06 -5.90
CA VAL A 71 -0.38 10.33 -5.42
C VAL A 71 0.96 10.63 -6.10
N THR A 72 1.84 9.64 -6.18
CA THR A 72 3.21 9.83 -6.71
C THR A 72 3.30 9.88 -8.24
N SER A 73 2.22 9.55 -8.96
CA SER A 73 2.17 9.58 -10.42
C SER A 73 1.39 10.76 -11.00
N ASN A 74 0.73 11.56 -10.14
CA ASN A 74 -0.13 12.65 -10.57
C ASN A 74 0.66 13.83 -11.18
N LYS A 75 -0.06 14.82 -11.74
CA LYS A 75 0.55 16.05 -12.30
C LYS A 75 1.34 16.86 -11.26
N GLY A 76 0.88 16.86 -10.00
CA GLY A 76 1.50 17.56 -8.87
C GLY A 76 2.65 16.83 -8.18
N LYS A 77 3.12 15.68 -8.69
CA LYS A 77 4.12 14.82 -8.04
C LYS A 77 5.50 15.47 -7.80
N LYS A 78 5.71 16.67 -8.35
CA LYS A 78 6.93 17.48 -8.18
C LYS A 78 6.81 18.51 -7.04
N THR A 79 5.62 18.69 -6.49
CA THR A 79 5.35 19.60 -5.37
C THR A 79 5.37 18.82 -4.07
N PRO A 80 6.12 19.26 -3.04
CA PRO A 80 6.06 18.64 -1.73
C PRO A 80 4.66 18.80 -1.12
N GLY A 81 4.22 17.80 -0.35
CA GLY A 81 2.99 17.88 0.43
C GLY A 81 3.16 18.75 1.68
N VAL A 82 2.16 18.72 2.57
CA VAL A 82 2.22 19.39 3.88
C VAL A 82 3.38 18.84 4.74
N ASP A 83 3.75 17.58 4.52
CA ASP A 83 4.91 16.93 5.14
C ASP A 83 6.27 17.47 4.64
N GLY A 84 6.28 18.30 3.60
CA GLY A 84 7.51 18.82 2.98
C GLY A 84 8.30 17.78 2.18
N VAL A 85 7.80 16.54 2.05
CA VAL A 85 8.55 15.42 1.46
C VAL A 85 8.21 15.25 -0.01
N LEU A 86 9.23 15.11 -0.85
CA LEU A 86 9.08 14.81 -2.27
C LEU A 86 9.42 13.36 -2.59
N TRP A 87 8.46 12.61 -3.13
CA TRP A 87 8.52 11.16 -3.28
C TRP A 87 9.23 10.76 -4.59
N LYS A 88 10.54 10.99 -4.64
CA LYS A 88 11.36 10.77 -5.85
C LYS A 88 11.75 9.31 -6.08
N ASN A 89 12.10 8.58 -5.01
CA ASN A 89 12.78 7.28 -5.12
C ASN A 89 11.83 6.13 -4.79
N THR A 90 12.02 4.96 -5.42
CA THR A 90 11.21 3.75 -5.17
C THR A 90 11.26 3.28 -3.72
N ARG A 91 12.41 3.45 -3.04
CA ARG A 91 12.55 3.18 -1.60
C ARG A 91 11.57 3.99 -0.74
N VAL A 92 11.45 5.29 -1.02
CA VAL A 92 10.54 6.20 -0.29
C VAL A 92 9.09 5.81 -0.54
N LYS A 93 8.76 5.43 -1.78
CA LYS A 93 7.42 4.97 -2.15
C LYS A 93 7.07 3.65 -1.45
N GLY A 94 7.99 2.69 -1.40
CA GLY A 94 7.79 1.41 -0.72
C GLY A 94 7.71 1.53 0.81
N GLN A 95 8.40 2.49 1.41
CA GLN A 95 8.34 2.74 2.85
C GLN A 95 6.98 3.28 3.33
N ALA A 96 6.21 3.86 2.43
CA ALA A 96 4.92 4.48 2.75
C ALA A 96 3.71 3.55 2.58
N ILE A 97 3.93 2.27 2.27
CA ILE A 97 2.89 1.23 2.20
C ILE A 97 2.74 0.58 3.58
#